data_AF-A0A9D2DXU6-F1
#
_entry.id   AF-A0A9D2DXU6-F1
#
_cell.length_a   1.000
_cell.length_b   1.000
_cell.length_c   1.000
_cell.angle_alpha   90.00
_cell.angle_beta   90.00
_cell.angle_gamma   90.00
#
_symmetry.space_group_name_H-M   'P 1'
#
loop_
_entity.id
_entity.type
_entity.pdbx_description
1 polymer ?
#
loop_
_entity_poly.entity_id
_entity_poly.type
_entity_poly.pdbx_seq_one_letter_code
_entity_poly.pdbx_strand_id
1 'polypeptide(L)'
;MNRKYYQFGNPIMVRIGEHRCLRCGQKLTTLTDRRIVDPHSEEAKYFDFSAGSDGGEMVGACEFIHKVFFCPRCAERTEFVTQLSLEKLMRMLRRIEKHLHKRGQTVQSKLLFINRKGEETSYCPLGEASGVRVDFAFGDKKSSYAVPVMRKNCWERPYYVEVDRRALLSALSLAAALGGR
;
A
#
# COMPACT_ATOMS: atom_id res chain seq x y z
N MET A 1 7.47 -24.26 20.68
CA MET A 1 6.64 -23.21 20.04
C MET A 1 7.03 -23.16 18.58
N ASN A 2 6.05 -23.33 17.69
CA ASN A 2 6.31 -23.42 16.26
C ASN A 2 6.62 -22.04 15.69
N ARG A 3 7.50 -21.98 14.69
CA ARG A 3 7.97 -20.74 14.07
C ARG A 3 7.75 -20.77 12.57
N LYS A 4 7.43 -19.63 11.98
CA LYS A 4 7.43 -19.45 10.52
C LYS A 4 8.03 -18.10 10.14
N TYR A 5 9.06 -18.15 9.30
CA TYR A 5 9.75 -16.97 8.80
C TYR A 5 9.21 -16.59 7.41
N TYR A 6 8.89 -15.31 7.22
CA TYR A 6 8.49 -14.78 5.92
C TYR A 6 9.48 -13.74 5.38
N GLN A 7 9.76 -13.82 4.09
CA GLN A 7 10.38 -12.73 3.33
C GLN A 7 9.32 -12.10 2.41
N PHE A 8 8.92 -10.87 2.73
CA PHE A 8 7.89 -10.15 1.99
C PHE A 8 8.45 -9.14 0.98
N GLY A 9 7.61 -8.74 0.02
CA GLY A 9 7.98 -7.80 -1.03
C GLY A 9 9.01 -8.37 -2.03
N ASN A 10 9.46 -7.52 -2.94
CA ASN A 10 10.57 -7.86 -3.83
C ASN A 10 11.89 -7.44 -3.12
N PRO A 11 12.81 -8.38 -2.78
CA PRO A 11 14.00 -8.06 -1.99
C PRO A 11 14.95 -7.04 -2.65
N ILE A 12 14.94 -6.94 -3.97
CA ILE A 12 15.71 -5.94 -4.73
C ILE A 12 15.05 -4.56 -4.56
N MET A 13 13.72 -4.47 -4.71
CA MET A 13 12.99 -3.21 -4.53
C MET A 13 13.11 -2.64 -3.12
N VAL A 14 13.12 -3.48 -2.08
CA VAL A 14 13.30 -3.09 -0.66
C VAL A 14 14.71 -2.52 -0.39
N ARG A 15 15.72 -2.90 -1.18
CA ARG A 15 17.12 -2.47 -1.00
C ARG A 15 17.51 -1.27 -1.86
N ILE A 16 16.87 -1.10 -3.02
CA ILE A 16 17.24 -0.07 -4.03
C ILE A 16 16.40 1.23 -3.88
N GLY A 17 15.50 1.31 -2.89
CA GLY A 17 14.65 2.48 -2.64
C GLY A 17 15.07 3.37 -1.46
N GLU A 18 15.03 4.69 -1.68
CA GLU A 18 14.85 5.70 -0.61
C GLU A 18 13.40 5.67 -0.09
N HIS A 19 13.03 4.61 0.62
CA HIS A 19 11.68 4.43 1.16
C HIS A 19 11.36 5.47 2.23
N ARG A 20 10.17 6.08 2.15
CA ARG A 20 9.77 7.22 3.00
C ARG A 20 8.34 7.08 3.52
N CYS A 21 8.15 7.44 4.79
CA CYS A 21 6.86 7.42 5.47
C CYS A 21 5.87 8.32 4.73
N LEU A 22 4.71 7.77 4.36
CA LEU A 22 3.67 8.50 3.65
C LEU A 22 3.03 9.61 4.51
N ARG A 23 3.04 9.46 5.84
CA ARG A 23 2.50 10.43 6.79
C ARG A 23 3.42 11.65 7.03
N CYS A 24 4.75 11.47 7.02
CA CYS A 24 5.69 12.52 7.47
C CYS A 24 6.97 12.70 6.64
N GLY A 25 7.16 11.97 5.53
CA GLY A 25 8.32 12.09 4.63
C GLY A 25 9.66 11.56 5.16
N GLN A 26 9.73 11.16 6.43
CA GLN A 26 10.92 10.59 7.07
C GLN A 26 11.36 9.30 6.37
N LYS A 27 12.68 9.12 6.20
CA LYS A 27 13.25 7.87 5.67
C LYS A 27 12.90 6.69 6.56
N LEU A 28 12.40 5.62 5.96
CA LEU A 28 12.01 4.39 6.65
C LEU A 28 13.25 3.54 6.94
N THR A 29 13.25 2.87 8.08
CA THR A 29 14.19 1.78 8.38
C THR A 29 13.47 0.43 8.21
N THR A 30 14.18 -0.68 8.44
CA THR A 30 13.58 -2.02 8.52
C THR A 30 13.70 -2.54 9.94
N LEU A 31 12.62 -3.08 10.52
CA LEU A 31 12.70 -3.97 11.68
C LEU A 31 12.31 -5.41 11.32
N THR A 32 12.63 -6.34 12.22
CA THR A 32 12.00 -7.66 12.25
C THR A 32 10.81 -7.57 13.20
N ASP A 33 9.61 -7.74 12.67
CA ASP A 33 8.39 -7.83 13.48
C ASP A 33 8.13 -9.30 13.84
N ARG A 34 7.41 -9.51 14.95
CA ARG A 34 7.10 -10.85 15.48
C ARG A 34 5.70 -10.85 16.06
N ARG A 35 4.91 -11.86 15.72
CA ARG A 35 3.56 -12.03 16.23
C ARG A 35 3.33 -13.48 16.64
N ILE A 36 2.86 -13.70 17.86
CA ILE A 36 2.37 -15.01 18.29
C ILE A 36 0.87 -15.05 18.00
N VAL A 37 0.41 -16.06 17.28
CA VAL A 37 -0.99 -16.24 16.89
C VAL A 37 -1.47 -17.63 17.23
N ASP A 38 -2.64 -17.70 17.86
CA ASP A 38 -3.33 -18.95 18.15
C ASP A 38 -4.18 -19.40 16.93
N PRO A 39 -4.13 -20.68 16.51
CA PRO A 39 -4.84 -21.19 15.33
C PRO A 39 -6.38 -21.19 15.46
N HIS A 40 -6.93 -21.01 16.66
CA HIS A 40 -8.37 -20.90 16.90
C HIS A 40 -8.86 -19.44 17.03
N SER A 41 -7.94 -18.46 17.02
CA SER A 41 -8.29 -17.04 17.06
C SER A 41 -9.01 -16.57 15.78
N GLU A 42 -9.83 -15.52 15.88
CA GLU A 42 -10.36 -14.85 14.69
C GLU A 42 -9.26 -14.38 13.72
N GLU A 43 -8.04 -14.16 14.21
CA GLU A 43 -6.94 -13.75 13.36
C GLU A 43 -6.18 -14.92 12.70
N ALA A 44 -6.47 -16.17 13.04
CA ALA A 44 -5.79 -17.34 12.44
C ALA A 44 -6.00 -17.47 10.92
N LYS A 45 -7.20 -17.11 10.41
CA LYS A 45 -7.68 -17.18 9.00
C LYS A 45 -6.94 -16.26 8.00
N TYR A 46 -5.62 -16.16 8.13
CA TYR A 46 -4.75 -15.16 7.54
C TYR A 46 -3.27 -15.55 7.60
N PHE A 47 -2.89 -16.24 8.68
CA PHE A 47 -1.55 -16.80 8.87
C PHE A 47 -1.55 -18.22 8.30
N ASP A 48 -0.39 -18.67 7.85
CA ASP A 48 -0.26 -19.93 7.15
C ASP A 48 0.33 -20.99 8.09
N PHE A 49 -0.57 -21.75 8.73
CA PHE A 49 -0.24 -22.84 9.65
C PHE A 49 0.10 -24.18 8.92
N SER A 50 0.08 -24.23 7.59
CA SER A 50 0.16 -25.50 6.84
C SER A 50 1.52 -26.22 6.91
N ALA A 51 2.58 -25.52 7.32
CA ALA A 51 3.92 -26.07 7.46
C ALA A 51 4.79 -25.17 8.35
N GLY A 52 5.46 -25.74 9.35
CA GLY A 52 6.45 -25.08 10.19
C GLY A 52 7.79 -24.87 9.48
N SER A 53 8.73 -24.20 10.17
CA SER A 53 10.11 -24.00 9.65
C SER A 53 10.92 -25.30 9.50
N ASP A 54 10.42 -26.39 10.07
CA ASP A 54 10.93 -27.77 10.05
C ASP A 54 10.17 -28.69 9.07
N GLY A 55 9.10 -28.19 8.44
CA GLY A 55 8.20 -28.97 7.59
C GLY A 55 7.12 -29.76 8.35
N GLY A 56 7.03 -29.64 9.68
CA GLY A 56 5.97 -30.28 10.47
C GLY A 56 4.64 -29.50 10.45
N GLU A 57 3.55 -30.14 10.88
CA GLU A 57 2.27 -29.45 11.09
C GLU A 57 2.36 -28.46 12.26
N MET A 58 1.83 -27.24 12.08
CA MET A 58 1.94 -26.19 13.09
C MET A 58 0.85 -26.29 14.17
N VAL A 59 0.97 -27.28 15.05
CA VAL A 59 0.03 -27.48 16.17
C VAL A 59 0.21 -26.39 17.25
N GLY A 60 -0.92 -25.81 17.71
CA GLY A 60 -0.95 -24.80 18.77
C GLY A 60 -0.46 -23.40 18.37
N ALA A 61 -0.24 -22.52 19.35
CA ALA A 61 0.15 -21.14 19.10
C ALA A 61 1.55 -21.02 18.43
N CYS A 62 1.63 -20.15 17.41
CA CYS A 62 2.77 -20.08 16.50
C CYS A 62 3.35 -18.66 16.41
N GLU A 63 4.68 -18.55 16.40
CA GLU A 63 5.43 -17.29 16.23
C GLU A 63 5.74 -17.06 14.75
N PHE A 64 5.03 -16.09 14.16
CA PHE A 64 5.26 -15.60 12.80
C PHE A 64 6.26 -14.43 12.84
N ILE A 65 7.26 -14.49 11.96
CA ILE A 65 8.44 -13.61 12.01
C ILE A 65 8.72 -13.07 10.62
N HIS A 66 8.68 -11.75 10.46
CA HIS A 66 8.83 -11.10 9.16
C HIS A 66 9.59 -9.79 9.25
N LYS A 67 9.84 -9.14 8.10
CA LYS A 67 10.41 -7.80 8.02
C LYS A 67 9.40 -6.80 7.48
N VAL A 68 9.40 -5.62 8.11
CA VAL A 68 8.52 -4.49 7.78
C VAL A 68 9.32 -3.19 7.75
N PHE A 69 8.79 -2.19 7.05
CA PHE A 69 9.29 -0.83 7.18
C PHE A 69 8.86 -0.23 8.51
N PHE A 70 9.70 0.64 9.06
CA PHE A 70 9.46 1.40 10.28
C PHE A 70 9.65 2.88 10.05
N CYS A 71 8.71 3.70 10.53
CA CYS A 71 8.88 5.15 10.61
C CYS A 71 9.36 5.55 12.01
N PRO A 72 10.64 5.94 12.21
CA PRO A 72 11.14 6.32 13.53
C PRO A 72 10.53 7.63 14.07
N ARG A 73 9.85 8.42 13.23
CA ARG A 73 9.12 9.63 13.65
C ARG A 73 7.67 9.37 14.07
N CYS A 74 7.00 8.39 13.46
CA CYS A 74 5.59 8.08 13.72
C CYS A 74 5.37 6.83 14.56
N ALA A 75 6.44 6.06 14.84
CA ALA A 75 6.40 4.70 15.40
C ALA A 75 5.58 3.67 14.59
N GLU A 76 5.14 4.04 13.38
CA GLU A 76 4.35 3.23 12.47
C GLU A 76 5.18 2.09 11.85
N ARG A 77 4.57 0.91 11.78
CA ARG A 77 5.06 -0.26 11.01
C ARG A 77 4.25 -0.38 9.73
N THR A 78 4.86 -0.88 8.65
CA THR A 78 4.15 -1.10 7.37
C THR A 78 4.82 -2.23 6.59
N GLU A 79 4.04 -3.20 6.12
CA GLU A 79 4.53 -4.35 5.38
C GLU A 79 5.20 -3.91 4.07
N PHE A 80 6.26 -4.61 3.67
CA PHE A 80 7.01 -4.27 2.46
C PHE A 80 6.13 -4.23 1.20
N VAL A 81 5.18 -5.17 1.06
CA VAL A 81 4.24 -5.19 -0.08
C VAL A 81 3.34 -3.94 -0.09
N THR A 82 2.85 -3.55 1.09
CA THR A 82 1.96 -2.41 1.32
C THR A 82 2.61 -1.09 0.92
N GLN A 83 3.77 -0.77 1.51
CA GLN A 83 4.55 0.43 1.17
C GLN A 83 4.97 0.45 -0.32
N LEU A 84 5.49 -0.66 -0.86
CA LEU A 84 5.96 -0.72 -2.24
C LEU A 84 4.82 -0.53 -3.26
N SER A 85 3.59 -0.95 -2.93
CA SER A 85 2.40 -0.75 -3.77
C SER A 85 2.00 0.73 -3.86
N LEU A 86 1.97 1.43 -2.72
CA LEU A 86 1.68 2.86 -2.65
C LEU A 86 2.79 3.68 -3.32
N GLU A 87 4.05 3.32 -3.13
CA GLU A 87 5.18 3.91 -3.87
C GLU A 87 5.11 3.63 -5.38
N LYS A 88 4.63 2.46 -5.83
CA LYS A 88 4.40 2.15 -7.26
C LYS A 88 3.34 3.08 -7.83
N LEU A 89 2.23 3.30 -7.11
CA LEU A 89 1.18 4.26 -7.49
C LEU A 89 1.72 5.70 -7.57
N MET A 90 2.34 6.23 -6.50
CA MET A 90 2.90 7.59 -6.50
C MET A 90 3.92 7.81 -7.63
N ARG A 91 4.78 6.82 -7.91
CA ARG A 91 5.73 6.89 -9.05
C ARG A 91 5.02 6.88 -10.40
N MET A 92 3.88 6.21 -10.52
CA MET A 92 3.06 6.24 -11.74
C MET A 92 2.41 7.61 -11.94
N LEU A 93 1.83 8.19 -10.89
CA LEU A 93 1.21 9.53 -10.92
C LEU A 93 2.22 10.61 -11.33
N ARG A 94 3.38 10.68 -10.66
CA ARG A 94 4.47 11.63 -11.00
C ARG A 94 4.99 11.48 -12.43
N ARG A 95 4.97 10.27 -13.00
CA ARG A 95 5.32 10.02 -14.40
C ARG A 95 4.26 10.54 -15.37
N ILE A 96 2.98 10.51 -14.99
CA ILE A 96 1.88 11.04 -15.79
C ILE A 96 1.88 12.57 -15.73
N GLU A 97 1.96 13.17 -14.53
CA GLU A 97 2.10 14.63 -14.35
C GLU A 97 3.26 15.20 -15.19
N LYS A 98 4.46 14.60 -15.09
CA LYS A 98 5.64 15.00 -15.86
C LYS A 98 5.47 14.80 -17.38
N HIS A 99 4.62 13.87 -17.82
CA HIS A 99 4.33 13.66 -19.24
C HIS A 99 3.33 14.68 -19.79
N LEU A 100 2.32 15.06 -19.00
CA LEU A 100 1.32 16.07 -19.37
C LEU A 100 1.92 17.48 -19.32
N HIS A 101 2.73 17.79 -18.31
CA HIS A 101 3.44 19.08 -18.22
C HIS A 101 4.38 19.31 -19.42
N LYS A 102 5.05 18.25 -19.91
CA LYS A 102 5.84 18.28 -21.17
C LYS A 102 5.01 18.56 -22.44
N ARG A 103 3.68 18.54 -22.36
CA ARG A 103 2.73 18.89 -23.43
C ARG A 103 2.00 20.21 -23.15
N GLY A 104 2.49 21.03 -22.21
CA GLY A 104 1.85 22.28 -21.79
C GLY A 104 0.62 22.09 -20.89
N GLN A 105 0.32 20.87 -20.44
CA GLN A 105 -0.85 20.57 -19.62
C GLN A 105 -0.46 20.43 -18.15
N THR A 106 -0.78 21.43 -17.33
CA THR A 106 -0.55 21.39 -15.88
C THR A 106 -1.62 20.54 -15.21
N VAL A 107 -1.17 19.46 -14.54
CA VAL A 107 -2.01 18.57 -13.72
C VAL A 107 -1.38 18.42 -12.35
N GLN A 108 -2.22 18.47 -11.32
CA GLN A 108 -1.85 18.04 -9.97
C GLN A 108 -2.64 16.80 -9.61
N SER A 109 -1.97 15.76 -9.09
CA SER A 109 -2.63 14.60 -8.51
C SER A 109 -2.48 14.57 -6.99
N LYS A 110 -3.54 14.16 -6.29
CA LYS A 110 -3.55 14.00 -4.83
C LYS A 110 -3.98 12.59 -4.49
N LEU A 111 -3.14 11.87 -3.76
CA LEU A 111 -3.52 10.60 -3.13
C LEU A 111 -4.31 10.89 -1.86
N LEU A 112 -5.46 10.24 -1.71
CA LEU A 112 -6.32 10.31 -0.53
C LEU A 112 -6.65 8.90 -0.06
N PHE A 113 -6.87 8.78 1.24
CA PHE A 113 -7.35 7.57 1.88
C PHE A 113 -8.73 7.87 2.48
N ILE A 114 -9.66 6.95 2.32
CA ILE A 114 -10.98 7.01 2.94
C ILE A 114 -10.93 6.04 4.12
N ASN A 115 -11.24 6.48 5.33
CA ASN A 115 -11.21 5.61 6.52
C ASN A 115 -12.53 4.81 6.67
N ARG A 116 -12.63 3.92 7.67
CA ARG A 116 -13.84 3.11 7.92
C ARG A 116 -15.12 3.91 8.24
N LYS A 117 -15.05 5.21 8.52
CA LYS A 117 -16.21 6.09 8.69
C LYS A 117 -16.61 6.84 7.41
N GLY A 118 -15.84 6.70 6.33
CA GLY A 118 -16.01 7.49 5.11
C GLY A 118 -15.28 8.85 5.11
N GLU A 119 -14.51 9.17 6.16
CA GLU A 119 -13.78 10.44 6.26
C GLU A 119 -12.54 10.42 5.34
N GLU A 120 -12.30 11.51 4.59
CA GLU A 120 -11.14 11.67 3.71
C GLU A 120 -9.92 12.20 4.47
N THR A 121 -8.76 11.54 4.28
CA THR A 121 -7.49 11.94 4.90
C THR A 121 -6.32 11.84 3.92
N SER A 122 -5.28 12.65 4.15
CA SER A 122 -4.00 12.58 3.44
C SER A 122 -3.18 11.34 3.80
N TYR A 123 -3.47 10.68 4.92
CA TYR A 123 -2.86 9.41 5.32
C TYR A 123 -3.81 8.57 6.18
N CYS A 124 -3.90 7.29 5.87
CA CYS A 124 -4.47 6.25 6.72
C CYS A 124 -3.68 4.95 6.50
N PRO A 125 -3.38 4.14 7.54
CA PRO A 125 -2.86 2.79 7.35
C PRO A 125 -3.81 1.98 6.46
N LEU A 126 -3.32 1.23 5.47
CA LEU A 126 -4.21 0.55 4.51
C LEU A 126 -5.12 -0.52 5.15
N GLY A 127 -4.81 -0.99 6.37
CA GLY A 127 -5.72 -1.85 7.14
C GLY A 127 -6.88 -1.14 7.82
N GLU A 128 -6.81 0.19 7.96
CA GLU A 128 -7.82 1.08 8.53
C GLU A 128 -8.57 1.87 7.44
N ALA A 129 -8.04 1.89 6.21
CA ALA A 129 -8.72 2.42 5.04
C ALA A 129 -9.91 1.52 4.62
N SER A 130 -11.03 2.16 4.27
CA SER A 130 -12.12 1.55 3.49
C SER A 130 -11.86 1.66 1.99
N GLY A 131 -11.05 2.62 1.56
CA GLY A 131 -10.64 2.80 0.17
C GLY A 131 -9.48 3.79 -0.01
N VAL A 132 -8.94 3.83 -1.22
CA VAL A 132 -7.96 4.82 -1.68
C VAL A 132 -8.53 5.54 -2.88
N ARG A 133 -8.28 6.85 -3.00
CA ARG A 133 -8.70 7.66 -4.14
C ARG A 133 -7.51 8.46 -4.67
N VAL A 134 -7.45 8.64 -5.99
CA VAL A 134 -6.57 9.63 -6.62
C VAL A 134 -7.46 10.72 -7.21
N ASP A 135 -7.30 11.93 -6.71
CA ASP A 135 -7.94 13.12 -7.29
C ASP A 135 -6.97 13.80 -8.26
N PHE A 136 -7.52 14.35 -9.33
CA PHE A 136 -6.80 15.07 -10.37
C PHE A 136 -7.40 16.47 -10.56
N ALA A 137 -6.55 17.49 -10.59
CA ALA A 137 -6.94 18.87 -10.90
C ALA A 137 -6.30 19.35 -12.22
N PHE A 138 -7.11 19.93 -13.10
CA PHE A 138 -6.75 20.51 -14.40
C PHE A 138 -7.29 21.94 -14.46
N GLY A 139 -6.58 22.89 -13.84
CA GLY A 139 -7.17 24.19 -13.52
C GLY A 139 -8.37 23.98 -12.58
N ASP A 140 -9.51 24.57 -12.91
CA ASP A 140 -10.75 24.46 -12.13
C ASP A 140 -11.42 23.08 -12.22
N LYS A 141 -11.10 22.29 -13.27
CA LYS A 141 -11.69 20.96 -13.51
C LYS A 141 -11.10 19.92 -12.57
N LYS A 142 -11.94 19.02 -12.07
CA LYS A 142 -11.56 17.94 -11.15
C LYS A 142 -12.09 16.59 -11.64
N SER A 143 -11.34 15.51 -11.44
CA SER A 143 -11.84 14.15 -11.49
C SER A 143 -11.23 13.28 -10.40
N SER A 144 -11.82 12.11 -10.16
CA SER A 144 -11.38 11.17 -9.15
C SER A 144 -11.34 9.75 -9.71
N TYR A 145 -10.35 8.97 -9.29
CA TYR A 145 -10.24 7.54 -9.57
C TYR A 145 -10.19 6.77 -8.25
N ALA A 146 -11.17 5.89 -8.04
CA ALA A 146 -11.17 4.94 -6.92
C ALA A 146 -10.12 3.84 -7.19
N VAL A 147 -9.20 3.67 -6.25
CA VAL A 147 -8.13 2.68 -6.31
C VAL A 147 -8.55 1.46 -5.46
N PRO A 148 -8.65 0.25 -6.06
CA PRO A 148 -8.95 -0.96 -5.30
C PRO A 148 -7.87 -1.24 -4.24
N VAL A 149 -8.29 -1.30 -2.98
CA VAL A 149 -7.46 -1.81 -1.87
C VAL A 149 -7.67 -3.32 -1.81
N MET A 150 -6.69 -4.07 -2.32
CA MET A 150 -6.69 -5.52 -2.30
C MET A 150 -5.94 -6.07 -1.09
N ARG A 151 -6.17 -7.34 -0.80
CA ARG A 151 -5.54 -8.08 0.31
C ARG A 151 -5.15 -9.46 -0.17
N LYS A 152 -3.99 -9.96 0.25
CA LYS A 152 -3.63 -11.37 0.03
C LYS A 152 -4.24 -12.24 1.12
N ASN A 153 -4.80 -13.38 0.70
CA ASN A 153 -5.33 -14.41 1.60
C ASN A 153 -4.24 -15.32 2.19
N CYS A 154 -2.98 -14.93 2.05
CA CYS A 154 -1.82 -15.59 2.63
C CYS A 154 -0.92 -14.59 3.36
N TRP A 155 -0.29 -15.07 4.44
CA TRP A 155 0.87 -14.50 5.13
C TRP A 155 0.71 -13.04 5.62
N GLU A 156 0.32 -12.85 6.88
CA GLU A 156 0.36 -11.56 7.60
C GLU A 156 -0.38 -10.39 6.93
N ARG A 157 -1.31 -10.72 6.02
CA ARG A 157 -2.42 -9.85 5.57
C ARG A 157 -2.07 -8.55 4.81
N PRO A 158 -0.90 -8.37 4.17
CA PRO A 158 -0.52 -7.08 3.59
C PRO A 158 -1.59 -6.57 2.62
N TYR A 159 -2.12 -5.40 2.94
CA TYR A 159 -3.02 -4.66 2.05
C TYR A 159 -2.20 -4.00 0.95
N TYR A 160 -2.68 -3.99 -0.28
CA TYR A 160 -1.94 -3.42 -1.40
C TYR A 160 -2.88 -2.75 -2.40
N VAL A 161 -2.37 -1.73 -3.08
CA VAL A 161 -3.06 -1.12 -4.21
C VAL A 161 -2.54 -1.70 -5.52
N GLU A 162 -3.47 -2.08 -6.40
CA GLU A 162 -3.18 -2.41 -7.79
C GLU A 162 -3.91 -1.43 -8.69
N VAL A 163 -3.19 -0.87 -9.65
CA VAL A 163 -3.68 0.22 -10.49
C VAL A 163 -3.14 0.02 -11.90
N ASP A 164 -4.06 -0.10 -12.87
CA ASP A 164 -3.73 -0.05 -14.28
C ASP A 164 -3.47 1.41 -14.71
N ARG A 165 -2.38 1.59 -15.47
CA ARG A 165 -2.05 2.86 -16.10
C ARG A 165 -3.11 3.30 -17.11
N ARG A 166 -3.78 2.39 -17.82
CA ARG A 166 -4.85 2.78 -18.76
C ARG A 166 -6.06 3.31 -17.99
N ALA A 167 -6.49 2.64 -16.93
CA ALA A 167 -7.58 3.11 -16.06
C ALA A 167 -7.34 4.53 -15.50
N LEU A 168 -6.12 4.82 -14.98
CA LEU A 168 -5.77 6.19 -14.56
C LEU A 168 -5.84 7.19 -15.73
N LEU A 169 -5.30 6.83 -16.90
CA LEU A 169 -5.30 7.71 -18.07
C LEU A 169 -6.72 7.97 -18.61
N SER A 170 -7.65 7.02 -18.45
CA SER A 170 -9.08 7.23 -18.76
C SER A 170 -9.76 8.18 -17.77
N ALA A 171 -9.48 8.06 -16.47
CA ALA A 171 -10.01 9.01 -15.46
C ALA A 171 -9.45 10.44 -15.64
N LEU A 172 -8.21 10.55 -16.13
CA LEU A 172 -7.57 11.81 -16.53
C LEU A 172 -8.16 12.37 -17.84
N SER A 173 -8.42 11.54 -18.86
CA SER A 173 -8.96 12.02 -20.13
C SER A 173 -10.41 12.47 -20.01
N LEU A 174 -11.21 11.84 -19.14
CA LEU A 174 -12.52 12.33 -18.71
C LEU A 174 -12.44 13.76 -18.14
N ALA A 175 -11.48 14.04 -17.25
CA ALA A 175 -11.28 15.39 -16.69
C ALA A 175 -10.96 16.43 -17.77
N ALA A 176 -10.12 16.08 -18.74
CA ALA A 176 -9.76 16.97 -19.83
C ALA A 176 -10.94 17.24 -20.78
N ALA A 177 -11.67 16.17 -21.15
CA ALA A 177 -12.81 16.21 -22.08
C ALA A 177 -14.02 16.99 -21.53
N LEU A 178 -14.23 17.00 -20.20
CA LEU A 178 -15.29 17.75 -19.50
C LEU A 178 -15.12 19.29 -19.51
N GLY A 179 -14.45 19.81 -20.53
CA GLY A 179 -14.56 21.21 -20.95
C GLY A 179 -13.75 21.45 -22.21
N GLY A 180 -14.09 20.70 -23.26
CA GLY A 180 -13.82 21.07 -24.65
C GLY A 180 -15.08 21.72 -25.26
N ARG A 181 -15.40 22.93 -24.78
CA ARG A 181 -16.34 23.91 -25.36
C ARG A 181 -15.82 25.29 -24.99
#